data_AF-A0AAE3UQI7-F1
#
_entry.id   AF-A0AAE3UQI7-F1
#
_cell.length_a   1.000
_cell.length_b   1.000
_cell.length_c   1.000
_cell.angle_alpha   90.00
_cell.angle_beta   90.00
_cell.angle_gamma   90.00
#
_symmetry.space_group_name_H-M   'P 1'
#
loop_
_entity.id
_entity.type
_entity.pdbx_description
1 polymer ?
#
loop_
_entity_poly.entity_id
_entity_poly.type
_entity_poly.pdbx_seq_one_letter_code
_entity_poly.pdbx_strand_id
1 'polypeptide(L)'
;MTFTDWLILNQHTSDISKAIESLRPTTDYMKDYVFPVAMAFASAFLGGLSAVYINKRQELQKIARDNLITSIQAVALAQDCLSNLVSIKTNYLEIDSDEPLVRAGVFTTIITKFDDVTFSTNSLYFIRQIPTANKKLLESIVWKIKHRIFRMKIRTPPPEELRGTWRNSVRVGAMFGNYNEAMGLLRYRNELNEQVKDKISMYGDILTLEHVQLTLGKKLCGGFIDITEISIALIDHVIVELYHFLSEFPAIAESNIELSRVREWGGVPTYENKQAAFLKCIEPIKKPDFKKFFAYTGMSEQEARDKYTFKSWFD
;
A
#
# COMPACT_ATOMS: atom_id res chain seq x y z
N MET A 1 47.34 -42.17 87.77
CA MET A 1 46.05 -42.16 87.04
C MET A 1 45.25 -43.32 87.59
N THR A 2 44.15 -43.04 88.30
CA THR A 2 43.32 -44.11 88.89
C THR A 2 42.43 -44.73 87.81
N PHE A 3 42.05 -46.00 87.97
CA PHE A 3 41.16 -46.70 87.02
C PHE A 3 39.84 -45.94 86.78
N THR A 4 39.37 -45.22 87.80
CA THR A 4 38.23 -44.31 87.77
C THR A 4 38.47 -43.07 86.90
N ASP A 5 39.66 -42.46 86.95
CA ASP A 5 40.01 -41.32 86.08
C ASP A 5 40.05 -41.74 84.60
N TRP A 6 40.53 -42.96 84.33
CA TRP A 6 40.56 -43.52 82.98
C TRP A 6 39.15 -43.79 82.43
N LEU A 7 38.23 -44.32 83.26
CA LEU A 7 36.83 -44.51 82.91
C LEU A 7 36.10 -43.19 82.62
N ILE A 8 36.29 -42.18 83.48
CA ILE A 8 35.68 -40.85 83.33
C ILE A 8 36.22 -40.16 82.07
N LEU A 9 37.52 -40.21 81.80
CA LEU A 9 38.13 -39.64 80.60
C LEU A 9 37.59 -40.32 79.32
N ASN A 10 37.43 -41.64 79.33
CA ASN A 10 36.94 -42.39 78.17
C ASN A 10 35.44 -42.12 77.91
N GLN A 11 34.66 -41.92 78.97
CA GLN A 11 33.25 -41.53 78.87
C GLN A 11 33.10 -40.10 78.32
N HIS A 12 33.88 -39.14 78.82
CA HIS A 12 33.90 -37.78 78.26
C HIS A 12 34.36 -37.77 76.80
N THR A 13 35.36 -38.57 76.45
CA THR A 13 35.84 -38.68 75.06
C THR A 13 34.76 -39.27 74.15
N SER A 14 33.98 -40.25 74.63
CA SER A 14 32.84 -40.81 73.91
C SER A 14 31.71 -39.81 73.71
N ASP A 15 31.36 -39.04 74.74
CA ASP A 15 30.31 -38.04 74.68
C ASP A 15 30.70 -36.87 73.76
N ILE A 16 31.96 -36.44 73.81
CA ILE A 16 32.51 -35.44 72.89
C ILE A 16 32.50 -35.98 71.45
N SER A 17 32.89 -37.25 71.24
CA SER A 17 32.87 -37.89 69.92
C SER A 17 31.46 -37.94 69.33
N LYS A 18 30.45 -38.31 70.14
CA LYS A 18 29.04 -38.33 69.72
C LYS A 18 28.50 -36.93 69.46
N ALA A 19 28.89 -35.94 70.27
CA ALA A 19 28.53 -34.54 70.02
C ALA A 19 29.13 -34.04 68.70
N ILE A 20 30.39 -34.38 68.40
CA ILE A 20 31.06 -34.05 67.13
C ILE A 20 30.38 -34.75 65.95
N GLU A 21 30.00 -36.02 66.08
CA GLU A 21 29.25 -36.74 65.04
C GLU A 21 27.85 -36.17 64.83
N SER A 22 27.17 -35.72 65.88
CA SER A 22 25.86 -35.08 65.78
C SER A 22 25.90 -33.69 65.13
N LEU A 23 27.04 -33.00 65.20
CA LEU A 23 27.32 -31.75 64.50
C LEU A 23 27.73 -31.96 63.04
N ARG A 24 28.03 -33.21 62.64
CA ARG A 24 28.35 -33.53 61.25
C ARG A 24 27.05 -33.44 60.44
N PRO A 25 26.93 -32.49 59.50
CA PRO A 25 25.71 -32.37 58.71
C PRO A 25 25.49 -33.68 57.95
N THR A 26 24.34 -34.31 58.16
CA THR A 26 23.91 -35.47 57.37
C THR A 26 23.75 -34.98 55.93
N THR A 27 24.55 -35.52 55.02
CA THR A 27 24.53 -35.15 53.61
C THR A 27 23.19 -35.58 53.03
N ASP A 28 22.30 -34.62 52.80
CA ASP A 28 21.01 -34.89 52.17
C ASP A 28 21.21 -34.78 50.66
N TYR A 29 21.47 -35.91 50.01
CA TYR A 29 21.73 -35.97 48.58
C TYR A 29 20.64 -35.29 47.73
N MET A 30 19.38 -35.32 48.21
CA MET A 30 18.28 -34.66 47.51
C MET A 30 18.44 -33.15 47.57
N LYS A 31 18.72 -32.59 48.75
CA LYS A 31 18.86 -31.16 48.96
C LYS A 31 20.14 -30.60 48.36
N ASP A 32 21.25 -31.32 48.50
CA ASP A 32 22.58 -30.80 48.22
C ASP A 32 23.01 -30.99 46.75
N TYR A 33 22.44 -31.98 46.05
CA TYR A 33 22.83 -32.30 44.66
C TYR A 33 21.66 -32.32 43.68
N VAL A 34 20.56 -33.00 44.00
CA VAL A 34 19.43 -33.15 43.06
C VAL A 34 18.67 -31.84 42.89
N PHE A 35 18.35 -31.16 44.00
CA PHE A 35 17.56 -29.93 43.98
C PHE A 35 18.24 -28.79 43.19
N PRO A 36 19.54 -28.48 43.39
CA PRO A 36 20.22 -27.42 42.65
C PRO A 36 20.29 -27.69 41.14
N VAL A 37 20.56 -28.94 40.75
CA VAL A 37 20.62 -29.34 39.33
C VAL A 37 19.23 -29.28 38.69
N ALA A 38 18.20 -29.80 39.36
CA ALA A 38 16.83 -29.74 38.88
C ALA A 38 16.31 -28.30 38.75
N MET A 39 16.62 -27.44 39.72
CA MET A 39 16.27 -26.02 39.70
C MET A 39 16.99 -25.27 38.57
N ALA A 40 18.27 -25.54 38.34
CA ALA A 40 19.03 -24.97 37.24
C ALA A 40 18.45 -25.41 35.88
N PHE A 41 18.12 -26.69 35.75
CA PHE A 41 17.50 -27.23 34.53
C PHE A 41 16.11 -26.63 34.29
N ALA A 42 15.23 -26.58 35.30
CA ALA A 42 13.90 -26.00 35.18
C ALA A 42 13.96 -24.50 34.84
N SER A 43 14.90 -23.76 35.43
CA SER A 43 15.13 -22.35 35.11
C SER A 43 15.60 -22.15 33.68
N ALA A 44 16.57 -22.96 33.22
CA ALA A 44 17.05 -22.90 31.84
C ALA A 44 15.95 -23.31 30.83
N PHE A 45 15.15 -24.32 31.16
CA PHE A 45 14.04 -24.79 30.33
C PHE A 45 12.94 -23.73 30.20
N LEU A 46 12.49 -23.14 31.32
CA LEU A 46 11.51 -22.05 31.32
C LEU A 46 12.05 -20.79 30.63
N GLY A 47 13.33 -20.48 30.82
CA GLY A 47 14.03 -19.42 30.11
C GLY A 47 14.03 -19.64 28.60
N GLY A 48 14.35 -20.86 28.16
CA GLY A 48 14.31 -21.26 26.75
C GLY A 48 12.90 -21.17 26.14
N LEU A 49 11.89 -21.71 26.82
CA LEU A 49 10.49 -21.60 26.38
C LEU A 49 10.02 -20.14 26.29
N SER A 50 10.36 -19.33 27.29
CA SER A 50 10.03 -17.91 27.31
C SER A 50 10.71 -17.17 26.16
N ALA A 51 11.98 -17.45 25.90
CA ALA A 51 12.73 -16.85 24.79
C ALA A 51 12.10 -17.21 23.43
N VAL A 52 11.75 -18.47 23.20
CA VAL A 52 11.08 -18.90 21.95
C VAL A 52 9.72 -18.22 21.80
N TYR A 53 8.93 -18.14 22.88
CA TYR A 53 7.64 -17.49 22.87
C TYR A 53 7.74 -15.98 22.58
N ILE A 54 8.67 -15.29 23.25
CA ILE A 54 8.92 -13.87 23.07
C ILE A 54 9.42 -13.59 21.66
N ASN A 55 10.39 -14.35 21.16
CA ASN A 55 10.94 -14.17 19.81
C ASN A 55 9.84 -14.33 18.75
N LYS A 56 9.04 -15.40 18.84
CA LYS A 56 7.91 -15.61 17.92
C LYS A 56 6.89 -14.46 17.98
N ARG A 57 6.62 -13.93 19.17
CA ARG A 57 5.70 -12.80 19.32
C ARG A 57 6.27 -11.53 18.68
N GLN A 58 7.56 -11.28 18.86
CA GLN A 58 8.28 -10.15 18.25
C GLN A 58 8.34 -10.26 16.72
N GLU A 59 8.64 -11.43 16.18
CA GLU A 59 8.62 -11.68 14.72
C GLU A 59 7.25 -11.36 14.12
N LEU A 60 6.17 -11.87 14.73
CA LEU A 60 4.81 -11.61 14.26
C LEU A 60 4.42 -10.13 14.38
N GLN A 61 4.88 -9.45 15.43
CA GLN A 61 4.67 -8.01 15.58
C GLN A 61 5.45 -7.21 14.53
N LYS A 62 6.69 -7.62 14.22
CA LYS A 62 7.49 -7.03 13.15
C LYS A 62 6.82 -7.20 11.78
N ILE A 63 6.35 -8.40 11.45
CA ILE A 63 5.63 -8.66 10.20
C ILE A 63 4.37 -7.79 10.10
N ALA A 64 3.57 -7.71 11.17
CA ALA A 64 2.37 -6.87 11.18
C ALA A 64 2.69 -5.38 11.01
N ARG A 65 3.78 -4.91 11.63
CA ARG A 65 4.28 -3.53 11.50
C ARG A 65 4.76 -3.24 10.08
N ASP A 66 5.55 -4.13 9.50
CA ASP A 66 6.08 -3.95 8.14
C ASP A 66 4.92 -3.88 7.13
N ASN A 67 3.93 -4.76 7.24
CA ASN A 67 2.73 -4.73 6.39
C ASN A 67 1.90 -3.45 6.56
N LEU A 68 1.79 -2.94 7.79
CA LEU A 68 1.11 -1.68 8.08
C LEU A 68 1.84 -0.51 7.43
N ILE A 69 3.16 -0.41 7.63
CA ILE A 69 3.99 0.66 7.03
C ILE A 69 3.90 0.62 5.50
N THR A 70 3.97 -0.56 4.89
CA THR A 70 3.81 -0.71 3.44
C THR A 70 2.44 -0.22 2.96
N SER A 71 1.37 -0.52 3.70
CA SER A 71 0.01 -0.05 3.36
C SER A 71 -0.10 1.46 3.46
N ILE A 72 0.44 2.05 4.53
CA ILE A 72 0.49 3.50 4.73
C ILE A 72 1.27 4.17 3.60
N GLN A 73 2.42 3.61 3.22
CA GLN A 73 3.23 4.13 2.12
C GLN A 73 2.46 4.10 0.80
N ALA A 74 1.73 3.02 0.51
CA ALA A 74 0.92 2.92 -0.70
C ALA A 74 -0.19 4.00 -0.74
N VAL A 75 -0.88 4.20 0.39
CA VAL A 75 -1.93 5.23 0.53
C VAL A 75 -1.34 6.63 0.42
N ALA A 76 -0.21 6.91 1.09
CA ALA A 76 0.45 8.21 1.02
C ALA A 76 0.89 8.55 -0.41
N LEU A 77 1.53 7.61 -1.11
CA LEU A 77 1.92 7.80 -2.51
C LEU A 77 0.72 8.04 -3.42
N ALA A 78 -0.37 7.28 -3.23
CA ALA A 78 -1.59 7.48 -4.03
C ALA A 78 -2.24 8.85 -3.73
N GLN A 79 -2.20 9.31 -2.48
CA GLN A 79 -2.69 10.63 -2.10
C GLN A 79 -1.86 11.75 -2.72
N ASP A 80 -0.54 11.61 -2.76
CA ASP A 80 0.36 12.55 -3.42
C ASP A 80 0.08 12.60 -4.93
N CYS A 81 -0.06 11.43 -5.57
CA CYS A 81 -0.43 11.32 -6.99
C CYS A 81 -1.77 12.03 -7.28
N LEU A 82 -2.80 11.76 -6.48
CA LEU A 82 -4.12 12.35 -6.64
C LEU A 82 -4.06 13.87 -6.49
N SER A 83 -3.34 14.36 -5.48
CA SER A 83 -3.19 15.79 -5.22
C SER A 83 -2.49 16.50 -6.39
N ASN A 84 -1.44 15.87 -6.94
CA ASN A 84 -0.74 16.38 -8.11
C ASN A 84 -1.65 16.44 -9.34
N LEU A 85 -2.38 15.36 -9.64
CA LEU A 85 -3.29 15.34 -10.80
C LEU A 85 -4.44 16.34 -10.65
N VAL A 86 -5.00 16.48 -9.45
CA VAL A 86 -6.03 17.48 -9.16
C VAL A 86 -5.48 18.89 -9.41
N SER A 87 -4.27 19.19 -8.91
CA SER A 87 -3.61 20.49 -9.15
C SER A 87 -3.28 20.73 -10.62
N ILE A 88 -3.03 19.68 -11.40
CA ILE A 88 -2.82 19.79 -12.85
C ILE A 88 -4.15 20.10 -13.53
N LYS A 89 -5.21 19.33 -13.19
CA LYS A 89 -6.55 19.46 -13.76
C LYS A 89 -7.18 20.82 -13.53
N THR A 90 -6.93 21.46 -12.39
CA THR A 90 -7.44 22.82 -12.13
C THR A 90 -7.04 23.85 -13.19
N ASN A 91 -5.93 23.64 -13.92
CA ASN A 91 -5.46 24.56 -14.96
C ASN A 91 -6.29 24.51 -16.25
N TYR A 92 -7.12 23.47 -16.44
CA TYR A 92 -7.90 23.26 -17.66
C TYR A 92 -9.36 22.85 -17.41
N LEU A 93 -9.87 23.08 -16.20
CA LEU A 93 -11.27 22.80 -15.85
C LEU A 93 -12.29 23.58 -16.72
N GLU A 94 -11.88 24.70 -17.30
CA GLU A 94 -12.76 25.60 -18.06
C GLU A 94 -12.89 25.20 -19.54
N ILE A 95 -12.28 24.10 -19.97
CA ILE A 95 -12.42 23.60 -21.35
C ILE A 95 -13.87 23.11 -21.57
N ASP A 96 -14.66 23.90 -22.30
CA ASP A 96 -16.05 23.57 -22.71
C ASP A 96 -16.24 23.45 -24.23
N SER A 97 -15.21 23.80 -25.01
CA SER A 97 -15.27 23.72 -26.47
C SER A 97 -15.35 22.26 -26.96
N ASP A 98 -16.14 22.06 -28.03
CA ASP A 98 -16.27 20.80 -28.76
C ASP A 98 -15.22 20.65 -29.87
N GLU A 99 -14.55 21.75 -30.25
CA GLU A 99 -13.54 21.82 -31.32
C GLU A 99 -12.16 21.36 -30.81
N PRO A 100 -11.60 20.23 -31.31
CA PRO A 100 -10.37 19.65 -30.77
C PRO A 100 -9.16 20.59 -30.78
N LEU A 101 -9.00 21.39 -31.84
CA LEU A 101 -7.88 22.33 -31.93
C LEU A 101 -8.00 23.48 -30.92
N VAL A 102 -9.21 23.98 -30.69
CA VAL A 102 -9.46 25.04 -29.69
C VAL A 102 -9.17 24.50 -28.29
N ARG A 103 -9.62 23.28 -27.97
CA ARG A 103 -9.30 22.62 -26.69
C ARG A 103 -7.79 22.48 -26.49
N ALA A 104 -7.06 22.07 -27.53
CA ALA A 104 -5.61 21.95 -27.48
C ALA A 104 -4.92 23.29 -27.23
N GLY A 105 -5.42 24.38 -27.80
CA GLY A 105 -4.91 25.73 -27.56
C GLY A 105 -5.23 26.30 -26.16
N VAL A 106 -6.42 26.01 -25.63
CA VAL A 106 -6.83 26.44 -24.28
C VAL A 106 -6.06 25.67 -23.19
N PHE A 107 -5.69 24.42 -23.45
CA PHE A 107 -4.86 23.66 -22.52
C PHE A 107 -3.51 24.37 -22.32
N THR A 108 -3.20 24.79 -21.10
CA THR A 108 -2.01 25.60 -20.83
C THR A 108 -0.75 24.75 -20.68
N THR A 109 0.44 25.36 -20.78
CA THR A 109 1.69 24.65 -20.40
C THR A 109 1.65 24.35 -18.91
N ILE A 110 1.75 23.07 -18.55
CA ILE A 110 1.72 22.65 -17.15
C ILE A 110 3.12 22.76 -16.57
N ILE A 111 3.33 23.65 -15.61
CA ILE A 111 4.61 23.83 -14.92
C ILE A 111 4.55 23.07 -13.60
N THR A 112 5.03 21.83 -13.59
CA THR A 112 5.11 20.99 -12.39
C THR A 112 6.33 20.08 -12.45
N LYS A 113 6.65 19.43 -11.32
CA LYS A 113 7.60 18.34 -11.30
C LYS A 113 6.92 17.09 -11.85
N PHE A 114 7.40 16.61 -12.99
CA PHE A 114 6.97 15.35 -13.58
C PHE A 114 7.79 14.21 -12.99
N ASP A 115 7.65 13.98 -11.69
CA ASP A 115 8.38 12.91 -11.01
C ASP A 115 7.63 11.59 -11.17
N ASP A 116 8.34 10.57 -11.63
CA ASP A 116 7.79 9.23 -11.76
C ASP A 116 7.72 8.55 -10.38
N VAL A 117 6.59 7.91 -10.11
CA VAL A 117 6.35 7.20 -8.87
C VAL A 117 6.74 5.74 -9.03
N THR A 118 7.57 5.25 -8.11
CA THR A 118 7.95 3.85 -8.05
C THR A 118 7.35 3.20 -6.80
N PHE A 119 6.51 2.18 -7.01
CA PHE A 119 5.93 1.40 -5.93
C PHE A 119 6.07 -0.09 -6.23
N SER A 120 6.70 -0.84 -5.31
CA SER A 120 6.85 -2.28 -5.45
C SER A 120 5.56 -2.97 -5.03
N THR A 121 4.73 -3.37 -6.00
CA THR A 121 3.48 -4.11 -5.73
C THR A 121 3.72 -5.46 -5.03
N ASN A 122 4.92 -6.03 -5.17
CA ASN A 122 5.35 -7.22 -4.44
C ASN A 122 5.38 -7.03 -2.92
N SER A 123 5.54 -5.79 -2.45
CA SER A 123 5.48 -5.48 -1.02
C SER A 123 4.09 -5.73 -0.42
N LEU A 124 3.04 -5.79 -1.25
CA LEU A 124 1.68 -6.14 -0.85
C LEU A 124 1.43 -7.66 -0.78
N TYR A 125 2.48 -8.48 -0.63
CA TYR A 125 2.37 -9.96 -0.55
C TYR A 125 1.42 -10.49 0.53
N PHE A 126 1.17 -9.68 1.57
CA PHE A 126 0.27 -10.02 2.66
C PHE A 126 -1.21 -9.87 2.29
N ILE A 127 -1.52 -9.12 1.22
CA ILE A 127 -2.89 -8.97 0.71
C ILE A 127 -3.32 -10.30 0.07
N ARG A 128 -4.34 -10.92 0.67
CA ARG A 128 -4.91 -12.18 0.20
C ARG A 128 -6.23 -11.94 -0.51
N GLN A 129 -6.70 -12.94 -1.23
CA GLN A 129 -8.01 -12.94 -1.90
C GLN A 129 -9.19 -12.84 -0.91
N ILE A 130 -8.95 -13.17 0.37
CA ILE A 130 -9.96 -13.14 1.43
C ILE A 130 -9.41 -12.43 2.67
N PRO A 131 -10.29 -11.87 3.51
CA PRO A 131 -9.94 -11.40 4.85
C PRO A 131 -9.33 -12.52 5.71
N THR A 132 -8.14 -12.26 6.28
CA THR A 132 -7.37 -13.23 7.06
C THR A 132 -7.21 -12.79 8.52
N ALA A 133 -7.20 -11.49 8.78
CA ALA A 133 -7.01 -10.91 10.09
C ALA A 133 -8.32 -10.35 10.68
N ASN A 134 -8.27 -9.96 11.95
CA ASN A 134 -9.30 -9.18 12.65
C ASN A 134 -10.73 -9.77 12.65
N LYS A 135 -10.86 -11.10 12.52
CA LYS A 135 -12.15 -11.80 12.66
C LYS A 135 -12.69 -11.65 14.09
N LYS A 136 -14.02 -11.55 14.24
CA LYS A 136 -14.64 -11.56 15.56
C LYS A 136 -14.32 -12.88 16.27
N LEU A 137 -14.32 -12.88 17.61
CA LEU A 137 -13.92 -14.04 18.41
C LEU A 137 -14.70 -15.33 18.01
N LEU A 138 -16.02 -15.22 17.90
CA LEU A 138 -16.89 -16.33 17.49
C LEU A 138 -16.61 -16.79 16.06
N GLU A 139 -16.43 -15.86 15.12
CA GLU A 139 -16.09 -16.17 13.73
C GLU A 139 -14.74 -16.89 13.63
N SER A 140 -13.75 -16.46 14.43
CA SER A 140 -12.43 -17.09 14.50
C SER A 140 -12.52 -18.54 14.99
N ILE A 141 -13.35 -18.81 16.00
CA ILE A 141 -13.59 -20.16 16.53
C ILE A 141 -14.28 -21.03 15.47
N VAL A 142 -15.38 -20.56 14.89
CA VAL A 142 -16.12 -21.27 13.83
C VAL A 142 -15.22 -21.56 12.63
N TRP A 143 -14.40 -20.59 12.24
CA TRP A 143 -13.46 -20.73 11.13
C TRP A 143 -12.40 -21.80 11.42
N LYS A 144 -11.82 -21.82 12.63
CA LYS A 144 -10.89 -22.86 13.06
C LYS A 144 -11.54 -24.24 13.04
N ILE A 145 -12.77 -24.37 13.54
CA ILE A 145 -13.50 -25.64 13.53
C ILE A 145 -13.72 -26.12 12.09
N LYS A 146 -14.32 -25.29 11.22
CA LYS A 146 -14.63 -25.67 9.83
C LYS A 146 -13.40 -26.03 9.01
N HIS A 147 -12.33 -25.23 9.11
CA HIS A 147 -11.19 -25.37 8.20
C HIS A 147 -10.02 -26.16 8.79
N ARG A 148 -9.80 -26.11 10.11
CA ARG A 148 -8.68 -26.81 10.75
C ARG A 148 -9.09 -28.18 11.28
N ILE A 149 -10.31 -28.34 11.79
CA ILE A 149 -10.82 -29.63 12.29
C ILE A 149 -11.50 -30.39 11.14
N PHE A 150 -12.52 -29.79 10.51
CA PHE A 150 -13.29 -30.45 9.44
C PHE A 150 -12.65 -30.39 8.05
N ARG A 151 -11.50 -29.71 7.90
CA ARG A 151 -10.74 -29.59 6.62
C ARG A 151 -11.59 -29.13 5.43
N MET A 152 -12.63 -28.35 5.67
CA MET A 152 -13.46 -27.81 4.59
C MET A 152 -12.63 -26.88 3.71
N LYS A 153 -12.73 -27.01 2.38
CA LYS A 153 -12.06 -26.10 1.45
C LYS A 153 -12.55 -24.66 1.66
N ILE A 154 -11.62 -23.72 1.68
CA ILE A 154 -11.95 -22.30 1.76
C ILE A 154 -12.52 -21.87 0.42
N ARG A 155 -13.70 -21.24 0.41
CA ARG A 155 -14.25 -20.64 -0.80
C ARG A 155 -13.50 -19.35 -1.08
N THR A 156 -12.77 -19.31 -2.19
CA THR A 156 -12.13 -18.11 -2.72
C THR A 156 -13.01 -17.51 -3.82
N PRO A 157 -13.12 -16.17 -3.91
CA PRO A 157 -13.82 -15.54 -5.02
C PRO A 157 -13.13 -15.93 -6.35
N PRO A 158 -13.89 -16.04 -7.45
CA PRO A 158 -13.34 -16.31 -8.77
C PRO A 158 -12.37 -15.19 -9.20
N PRO A 159 -11.40 -15.49 -10.10
CA PRO A 159 -10.43 -14.50 -10.55
C PRO A 159 -11.06 -13.26 -11.19
N GLU A 160 -12.21 -13.39 -11.85
CA GLU A 160 -12.91 -12.28 -12.50
C GLU A 160 -13.42 -11.25 -11.49
N GLU A 161 -14.03 -11.68 -10.39
CA GLU A 161 -14.43 -10.78 -9.29
C GLU A 161 -13.22 -10.08 -8.66
N LEU A 162 -12.09 -10.79 -8.53
CA LEU A 162 -10.88 -10.22 -7.94
C LEU A 162 -10.20 -9.15 -8.81
N ARG A 163 -10.33 -9.24 -10.14
CA ARG A 163 -9.69 -8.30 -11.09
C ARG A 163 -10.10 -6.85 -10.81
N GLY A 164 -11.39 -6.64 -10.51
CA GLY A 164 -11.97 -5.33 -10.20
C GLY A 164 -11.79 -4.88 -8.75
N THR A 165 -10.99 -5.57 -7.93
CA THR A 165 -10.75 -5.17 -6.53
C THR A 165 -9.30 -4.74 -6.31
N TRP A 166 -9.06 -3.93 -5.28
CA TRP A 166 -7.70 -3.57 -4.85
C TRP A 166 -6.94 -4.71 -4.14
N ARG A 167 -7.54 -5.91 -4.07
CA ARG A 167 -6.81 -7.15 -3.73
C ARG A 167 -5.92 -7.62 -4.89
N ASN A 168 -6.18 -7.15 -6.11
CA ASN A 168 -5.35 -7.42 -7.27
C ASN A 168 -4.14 -6.47 -7.29
N SER A 169 -2.97 -6.98 -6.90
CA SER A 169 -1.72 -6.19 -6.90
C SER A 169 -1.33 -5.69 -8.29
N VAL A 170 -1.74 -6.38 -9.37
CA VAL A 170 -1.51 -5.92 -10.75
C VAL A 170 -2.28 -4.64 -11.02
N ARG A 171 -3.50 -4.51 -10.51
CA ARG A 171 -4.30 -3.28 -10.64
C ARG A 171 -3.65 -2.12 -9.91
N VAL A 172 -3.14 -2.34 -8.69
CA VAL A 172 -2.39 -1.32 -7.93
C VAL A 172 -1.16 -0.86 -8.72
N GLY A 173 -0.42 -1.79 -9.33
CA GLY A 173 0.72 -1.46 -10.19
C GLY A 173 0.33 -0.68 -11.44
N ALA A 174 -0.74 -1.10 -12.11
CA ALA A 174 -1.25 -0.42 -13.29
C ALA A 174 -1.72 1.02 -12.97
N MET A 175 -2.33 1.25 -11.80
CA MET A 175 -2.72 2.59 -11.36
C MET A 175 -1.52 3.54 -11.25
N PHE A 176 -0.44 3.13 -10.56
CA PHE A 176 0.78 3.94 -10.48
C PHE A 176 1.49 4.06 -11.84
N GLY A 177 1.46 3.01 -12.66
CA GLY A 177 1.98 3.05 -14.03
C GLY A 177 1.24 4.05 -14.91
N ASN A 178 -0.09 4.08 -14.84
CA ASN A 178 -0.94 5.02 -15.58
C ASN A 178 -0.71 6.47 -15.14
N TYR A 179 -0.43 6.70 -13.85
CA TYR A 179 0.00 8.03 -13.37
C TYR A 179 1.31 8.46 -14.04
N ASN A 180 2.32 7.58 -14.08
CA ASN A 180 3.60 7.89 -14.74
C ASN A 180 3.44 8.12 -16.24
N GLU A 181 2.57 7.35 -16.90
CA GLU A 181 2.22 7.57 -18.31
C GLU A 181 1.59 8.95 -18.50
N ALA A 182 0.64 9.36 -17.64
CA ALA A 182 0.07 10.69 -17.68
C ALA A 182 1.14 11.80 -17.52
N MET A 183 2.11 11.61 -16.62
CA MET A 183 3.24 12.54 -16.48
C MET A 183 4.10 12.59 -17.76
N GLY A 184 4.35 11.43 -18.39
CA GLY A 184 5.04 11.33 -19.68
C GLY A 184 4.33 12.08 -20.81
N LEU A 185 3.02 11.87 -20.95
CA LEU A 185 2.19 12.53 -21.95
C LEU A 185 2.17 14.05 -21.76
N LEU A 186 2.06 14.52 -20.51
CA LEU A 186 2.10 15.95 -20.20
C LEU A 186 3.45 16.60 -20.55
N ARG A 187 4.57 15.92 -20.30
CA ARG A 187 5.91 16.38 -20.72
C ARG A 187 5.96 16.57 -22.23
N TYR A 188 5.57 15.54 -22.97
CA TYR A 188 5.56 15.60 -24.43
C TYR A 188 4.57 16.64 -24.98
N ARG A 189 3.41 16.80 -24.32
CA ARG A 189 2.43 17.83 -24.65
C ARG A 189 3.00 19.22 -24.47
N ASN A 190 3.75 19.47 -23.40
CA ASN A 190 4.42 20.75 -23.17
C ASN A 190 5.46 21.05 -24.26
N GLU A 191 6.28 20.06 -24.65
CA GLU A 191 7.25 20.21 -25.75
C GLU A 191 6.57 20.57 -27.08
N LEU A 192 5.45 19.92 -27.39
CA LEU A 192 4.65 20.25 -28.58
C LEU A 192 4.01 21.63 -28.48
N ASN A 193 3.57 22.04 -27.28
CA ASN A 193 2.99 23.37 -27.07
C ASN A 193 4.01 24.48 -27.33
N GLU A 194 5.27 24.31 -26.92
CA GLU A 194 6.32 25.28 -27.22
C GLU A 194 6.60 25.36 -28.72
N GLN A 195 6.65 24.21 -29.44
CA GLN A 195 6.77 24.22 -30.90
C GLN A 195 5.59 24.91 -31.60
N VAL A 196 4.38 24.74 -31.08
CA VAL A 196 3.16 25.40 -31.57
C VAL A 196 3.25 26.90 -31.34
N LYS A 197 3.65 27.34 -30.14
CA LYS A 197 3.85 28.76 -29.81
C LYS A 197 4.90 29.40 -30.70
N ASP A 198 6.06 28.77 -30.90
CA ASP A 198 7.14 29.29 -31.74
C ASP A 198 6.67 29.55 -33.18
N LYS A 199 5.86 28.65 -33.73
CA LYS A 199 5.29 28.81 -35.08
C LYS A 199 4.20 29.88 -35.13
N ILE A 200 3.36 29.96 -34.10
CA ILE A 200 2.24 30.89 -34.06
C ILE A 200 2.71 32.31 -33.74
N SER A 201 3.72 32.50 -32.89
CA SER A 201 4.28 33.81 -32.51
C SER A 201 4.92 34.56 -33.68
N MET A 202 5.17 33.88 -34.79
CA MET A 202 5.61 34.50 -36.05
C MET A 202 4.49 35.28 -36.76
N TYR A 203 3.23 35.13 -36.32
CA TYR A 203 2.03 35.72 -36.90
C TYR A 203 1.26 36.50 -35.82
N GLY A 204 0.76 37.70 -36.15
CA GLY A 204 0.11 38.61 -35.20
C GLY A 204 -1.27 38.15 -34.67
N ASP A 205 -1.84 38.94 -33.76
CA ASP A 205 -2.90 38.60 -32.78
C ASP A 205 -4.25 38.06 -33.30
N ILE A 206 -4.52 38.03 -34.61
CA ILE A 206 -5.81 37.54 -35.14
C ILE A 206 -5.56 36.42 -36.17
N LEU A 207 -5.60 35.19 -35.67
CA LEU A 207 -5.47 33.98 -36.47
C LEU A 207 -6.81 33.23 -36.50
N THR A 208 -7.34 33.00 -37.70
CA THR A 208 -8.47 32.09 -37.89
C THR A 208 -8.02 30.65 -37.69
N LEU A 209 -8.95 29.76 -37.33
CA LEU A 209 -8.67 28.34 -37.11
C LEU A 209 -8.02 27.69 -38.35
N GLU A 210 -8.48 28.04 -39.55
CA GLU A 210 -7.91 27.58 -40.82
C GLU A 210 -6.45 28.02 -41.00
N HIS A 211 -6.14 29.27 -40.63
CA HIS A 211 -4.77 29.77 -40.70
C HIS A 211 -3.85 29.05 -39.72
N VAL A 212 -4.32 28.79 -38.49
CA VAL A 212 -3.56 28.00 -37.50
C VAL A 212 -3.29 26.59 -38.03
N GLN A 213 -4.29 25.92 -38.61
CA GLN A 213 -4.13 24.59 -39.19
C GLN A 213 -3.07 24.58 -40.31
N LEU A 214 -3.11 25.56 -41.21
CA LEU A 214 -2.15 25.70 -42.30
C LEU A 214 -0.73 25.95 -41.78
N THR A 215 -0.57 26.85 -40.80
CA THR A 215 0.73 27.21 -40.22
C THR A 215 1.37 26.06 -39.46
N LEU A 216 0.60 25.34 -38.65
CA LEU A 216 1.11 24.19 -37.91
C LEU A 216 1.44 23.02 -38.84
N GLY A 217 0.64 22.84 -39.88
CA GLY A 217 0.67 21.70 -40.77
C GLY A 217 0.03 20.46 -40.14
N LYS A 218 -0.41 19.52 -40.98
CA LYS A 218 -1.22 18.36 -40.57
C LYS A 218 -0.57 17.51 -39.45
N LYS A 219 0.75 17.28 -39.54
CA LYS A 219 1.48 16.44 -38.56
C LYS A 219 1.50 17.05 -37.16
N LEU A 220 1.89 18.32 -37.04
CA LEU A 220 1.99 18.99 -35.75
C LEU A 220 0.61 19.27 -35.16
N CYS A 221 -0.34 19.72 -36.00
CA CYS A 221 -1.72 19.96 -35.59
C CYS A 221 -2.39 18.67 -35.07
N GLY A 222 -2.32 17.58 -35.84
CA GLY A 222 -2.86 16.29 -35.44
C GLY A 222 -2.21 15.73 -34.18
N GLY A 223 -0.88 15.80 -34.07
CA GLY A 223 -0.16 15.34 -32.88
C GLY A 223 -0.48 16.16 -31.62
N PHE A 224 -0.65 17.48 -31.75
CA PHE A 224 -0.98 18.37 -30.64
C PHE A 224 -2.40 18.12 -30.11
N ILE A 225 -3.36 17.88 -31.00
CA ILE A 225 -4.72 17.49 -30.63
C ILE A 225 -4.72 16.12 -29.97
N ASP A 226 -4.04 15.15 -30.59
CA ASP A 226 -4.00 13.78 -30.09
C ASP A 226 -3.42 13.69 -28.68
N ILE A 227 -2.25 14.31 -28.46
CA ILE A 227 -1.60 14.29 -27.15
C ILE A 227 -2.40 15.03 -26.08
N THR A 228 -3.12 16.10 -26.45
CA THR A 228 -3.94 16.85 -25.50
C THR A 228 -5.12 15.99 -25.05
N GLU A 229 -5.87 15.41 -25.99
CA GLU A 229 -7.08 14.66 -25.63
C GLU A 229 -6.74 13.36 -24.88
N ILE A 230 -5.68 12.66 -25.24
CA ILE A 230 -5.22 11.49 -24.47
C ILE A 230 -4.75 11.88 -23.06
N SER A 231 -4.09 13.05 -22.91
CA SER A 231 -3.68 13.54 -21.59
C SER A 231 -4.88 13.84 -20.70
N ILE A 232 -5.89 14.57 -21.23
CA ILE A 232 -7.13 14.88 -20.48
C ILE A 232 -7.84 13.58 -20.08
N ALA A 233 -8.07 12.68 -21.05
CA ALA A 233 -8.81 11.45 -20.82
C ALA A 233 -8.10 10.53 -19.81
N LEU A 234 -6.77 10.40 -19.89
CA LEU A 234 -6.00 9.56 -18.98
C LEU A 234 -5.96 10.18 -17.57
N ILE A 235 -5.76 11.49 -17.44
CA ILE A 235 -5.75 12.15 -16.14
C ILE A 235 -7.10 11.99 -15.44
N ASP A 236 -8.21 12.21 -16.16
CA ASP A 236 -9.56 12.01 -15.63
C ASP A 236 -9.75 10.57 -15.12
N HIS A 237 -9.34 9.58 -15.92
CA HIS A 237 -9.40 8.18 -15.53
C HIS A 237 -8.56 7.87 -14.28
N VAL A 238 -7.31 8.35 -14.24
CA VAL A 238 -6.38 8.06 -13.13
C VAL A 238 -6.80 8.76 -11.84
N ILE A 239 -7.37 9.96 -11.90
CA ILE A 239 -7.96 10.65 -10.73
C ILE A 239 -9.03 9.77 -10.08
N VAL A 240 -9.93 9.21 -10.89
CA VAL A 240 -11.00 8.33 -10.40
C VAL A 240 -10.42 7.04 -9.80
N GLU A 241 -9.48 6.37 -10.49
CA GLU A 241 -8.84 5.16 -9.97
C GLU A 241 -8.13 5.40 -8.63
N LEU A 242 -7.34 6.49 -8.52
CA LEU A 242 -6.65 6.86 -7.27
C LEU A 242 -7.66 7.16 -6.15
N TYR A 243 -8.74 7.87 -6.45
CA TYR A 243 -9.79 8.16 -5.47
C TYR A 243 -10.46 6.88 -4.94
N HIS A 244 -10.79 5.93 -5.82
CA HIS A 244 -11.34 4.63 -5.42
C HIS A 244 -10.34 3.81 -4.61
N PHE A 245 -9.06 3.78 -5.01
CA PHE A 245 -8.01 3.11 -4.25
C PHE A 245 -7.93 3.67 -2.83
N LEU A 246 -7.86 4.98 -2.67
CA LEU A 246 -7.78 5.66 -1.37
C LEU A 246 -9.01 5.41 -0.49
N SER A 247 -10.18 5.21 -1.10
CA SER A 247 -11.43 4.96 -0.38
C SER A 247 -11.59 3.51 0.07
N GLU A 248 -11.12 2.54 -0.73
CA GLU A 248 -11.40 1.11 -0.53
C GLU A 248 -10.21 0.31 0.01
N PHE A 249 -8.99 0.67 -0.39
CA PHE A 249 -7.78 -0.07 -0.05
C PHE A 249 -7.48 -0.12 1.45
N PRO A 250 -7.68 0.95 2.26
CA PRO A 250 -7.42 0.88 3.70
C PRO A 250 -8.16 -0.27 4.39
N ALA A 251 -9.45 -0.45 4.09
CA ALA A 251 -10.24 -1.56 4.64
C ALA A 251 -9.75 -2.93 4.17
N ILE A 252 -9.30 -3.03 2.90
CA ILE A 252 -8.72 -4.26 2.36
C ILE A 252 -7.41 -4.60 3.07
N ALA A 253 -6.52 -3.63 3.25
CA ALA A 253 -5.25 -3.79 3.92
C ALA A 253 -5.43 -4.22 5.39
N GLU A 254 -6.28 -3.51 6.14
CA GLU A 254 -6.56 -3.84 7.53
C GLU A 254 -7.21 -5.23 7.70
N SER A 255 -8.01 -5.68 6.73
CA SER A 255 -8.57 -7.04 6.76
C SER A 255 -7.50 -8.15 6.67
N ASN A 256 -6.25 -7.80 6.37
CA ASN A 256 -5.13 -8.73 6.22
C ASN A 256 -3.95 -8.45 7.18
N ILE A 257 -4.05 -7.42 8.04
CA ILE A 257 -3.04 -7.07 9.04
C ILE A 257 -3.58 -7.34 10.45
N GLU A 258 -2.82 -8.05 11.29
CA GLU A 258 -3.20 -8.29 12.69
C GLU A 258 -3.00 -7.02 13.55
N LEU A 259 -3.95 -6.08 13.47
CA LEU A 259 -3.89 -4.78 14.17
C LEU A 259 -3.76 -4.92 15.69
N SER A 260 -4.24 -6.03 16.26
CA SER A 260 -4.05 -6.34 17.68
C SER A 260 -2.57 -6.42 18.10
N ARG A 261 -1.64 -6.64 17.17
CA ARG A 261 -0.20 -6.68 17.43
C ARG A 261 0.47 -5.31 17.32
N VAL A 262 -0.17 -4.34 16.69
CA VAL A 262 0.38 -3.02 16.37
C VAL A 262 -0.54 -1.90 16.87
N ARG A 263 -1.24 -2.12 17.98
CA ARG A 263 -2.23 -1.17 18.55
C ARG A 263 -1.69 0.24 18.77
N GLU A 264 -0.40 0.35 19.08
CA GLU A 264 0.29 1.63 19.31
C GLU A 264 0.53 2.43 18.02
N TRP A 265 0.45 1.79 16.85
CA TRP A 265 0.74 2.38 15.53
C TRP A 265 -0.52 2.90 14.81
N GLY A 266 -1.72 2.60 15.32
CA GLY A 266 -2.97 2.93 14.66
C GLY A 266 -3.33 2.01 13.49
N GLY A 267 -4.17 2.52 12.60
CA GLY A 267 -4.65 1.83 11.40
C GLY A 267 -4.09 2.43 10.11
N VAL A 268 -4.58 1.95 8.99
CA VAL A 268 -4.28 2.54 7.67
C VAL A 268 -5.13 3.81 7.50
N PRO A 269 -4.55 4.97 7.16
CA PRO A 269 -5.31 6.20 6.97
C PRO A 269 -6.42 6.05 5.92
N THR A 270 -7.60 6.54 6.26
CA THR A 270 -8.74 6.64 5.34
C THR A 270 -8.74 8.02 4.68
N TYR A 271 -9.00 8.07 3.38
CA TYR A 271 -9.09 9.33 2.65
C TYR A 271 -10.52 9.85 2.60
N GLU A 272 -10.70 11.14 2.89
CA GLU A 272 -11.96 11.84 2.70
C GLU A 272 -11.69 13.28 2.28
N ASN A 273 -12.23 13.68 1.13
CA ASN A 273 -12.16 15.06 0.67
C ASN A 273 -13.53 15.52 0.15
N LYS A 274 -14.12 16.47 0.87
CA LYS A 274 -15.45 17.04 0.60
C LYS A 274 -15.38 18.46 0.02
N GLN A 275 -14.20 18.95 -0.30
CA GLN A 275 -14.05 20.31 -0.83
C GLN A 275 -14.70 20.39 -2.22
N ALA A 276 -15.53 21.41 -2.45
CA ALA A 276 -16.25 21.59 -3.71
C ALA A 276 -15.30 21.65 -4.93
N ALA A 277 -14.14 22.28 -4.78
CA ALA A 277 -13.12 22.34 -5.82
C ALA A 277 -12.61 20.95 -6.22
N PHE A 278 -12.40 20.06 -5.24
CA PHE A 278 -11.99 18.70 -5.50
C PHE A 278 -13.09 17.87 -6.18
N LEU A 279 -14.33 18.00 -5.71
CA LEU A 279 -15.47 17.29 -6.31
C LEU A 279 -15.64 17.65 -7.79
N LYS A 280 -15.47 18.94 -8.13
CA LYS A 280 -15.45 19.40 -9.52
C LYS A 280 -14.31 18.79 -10.34
N CYS A 281 -13.15 18.53 -9.73
CA CYS A 281 -12.03 17.87 -10.39
C CYS A 281 -12.23 16.35 -10.58
N ILE A 282 -13.11 15.70 -9.82
CA ILE A 282 -13.43 14.28 -10.07
C ILE A 282 -14.33 14.14 -11.30
N GLU A 283 -15.19 15.12 -11.57
CA GLU A 283 -16.08 15.08 -12.74
C GLU A 283 -15.27 15.10 -14.04
N PRO A 284 -15.56 14.21 -15.01
CA PRO A 284 -14.83 14.16 -16.26
C PRO A 284 -15.07 15.44 -17.08
N ILE A 285 -14.02 15.92 -17.75
CA ILE A 285 -14.14 17.06 -18.67
C ILE A 285 -15.07 16.67 -19.82
N LYS A 286 -15.87 17.65 -20.28
CA LYS A 286 -16.74 17.47 -21.44
C LYS A 286 -15.94 16.97 -22.64
N LYS A 287 -16.40 15.87 -23.22
CA LYS A 287 -15.77 15.24 -24.38
C LYS A 287 -15.86 16.13 -25.62
N PRO A 288 -14.84 16.12 -26.49
CA PRO A 288 -14.89 16.82 -27.78
C PRO A 288 -15.87 16.15 -28.75
N ASP A 289 -16.17 16.83 -29.86
CA ASP A 289 -16.83 16.18 -30.98
C ASP A 289 -15.84 15.28 -31.74
N PHE A 290 -15.94 13.97 -31.50
CA PHE A 290 -15.07 12.98 -32.13
C PHE A 290 -15.15 12.95 -33.65
N LYS A 291 -16.22 13.46 -34.27
CA LYS A 291 -16.32 13.56 -35.74
C LYS A 291 -15.29 14.53 -36.32
N LYS A 292 -14.95 15.58 -35.57
CA LYS A 292 -14.02 16.63 -35.99
C LYS A 292 -12.57 16.16 -36.03
N PHE A 293 -12.23 15.07 -35.33
CA PHE A 293 -10.87 14.51 -35.34
C PHE A 293 -10.41 14.07 -36.72
N PHE A 294 -11.32 13.57 -37.57
CA PHE A 294 -10.98 13.10 -38.91
C PHE A 294 -10.25 14.16 -39.75
N ALA A 295 -10.66 15.43 -39.63
CA ALA A 295 -10.03 16.53 -40.35
C ALA A 295 -8.55 16.74 -39.97
N TYR A 296 -8.19 16.43 -38.72
CA TYR A 296 -6.87 16.68 -38.16
C TYR A 296 -5.96 15.44 -38.21
N THR A 297 -6.46 14.33 -37.66
CA THR A 297 -5.69 13.12 -37.40
C THR A 297 -5.95 12.04 -38.44
N GLY A 298 -7.05 12.13 -39.18
CA GLY A 298 -7.53 11.09 -40.09
C GLY A 298 -8.24 9.93 -39.40
N MET A 299 -8.42 9.98 -38.07
CA MET A 299 -9.14 8.95 -37.33
C MET A 299 -10.65 9.05 -37.56
N SER A 300 -11.30 7.90 -37.70
CA SER A 300 -12.76 7.83 -37.68
C SER A 300 -13.34 8.19 -36.30
N GLU A 301 -14.63 8.51 -36.26
CA GLU A 301 -15.31 8.82 -35.00
C GLU A 301 -15.21 7.67 -33.99
N GLN A 302 -15.34 6.42 -34.45
CA GLN A 302 -15.26 5.24 -33.58
C GLN A 302 -13.85 5.02 -33.04
N GLU A 303 -12.83 5.13 -33.88
CA GLU A 303 -11.43 5.03 -33.44
C GLU A 303 -11.07 6.11 -32.41
N ALA A 304 -11.51 7.34 -32.62
CA ALA A 304 -11.31 8.42 -31.67
C ALA A 304 -12.05 8.15 -30.34
N ARG A 305 -13.30 7.68 -30.40
CA ARG A 305 -14.08 7.31 -29.20
C ARG A 305 -13.38 6.22 -28.38
N ASP A 306 -12.89 5.18 -29.05
CA ASP A 306 -12.24 4.04 -28.41
C ASP A 306 -10.87 4.43 -27.83
N LYS A 307 -10.14 5.33 -28.48
CA LYS A 307 -8.83 5.82 -28.01
C LYS A 307 -8.94 6.75 -26.79
N TYR A 308 -9.92 7.65 -26.77
CA TYR A 308 -10.04 8.69 -25.74
C TYR A 308 -11.12 8.39 -24.69
N THR A 309 -11.67 7.17 -24.68
CA THR A 309 -12.58 6.71 -23.62
C THR A 309 -11.98 5.51 -22.91
N PHE A 310 -11.42 5.75 -21.74
CA PHE A 310 -10.95 4.68 -20.86
C PHE A 310 -12.13 3.97 -20.22
N LYS A 311 -12.12 2.64 -20.26
CA LYS A 311 -13.09 1.81 -19.54
C LYS A 311 -12.69 1.76 -18.08
N SER A 312 -13.68 1.94 -17.20
CA SER A 312 -13.50 1.71 -15.79
C SER A 312 -13.29 0.23 -15.51
N TRP A 313 -12.51 -0.13 -14.49
CA TRP A 313 -12.49 -1.50 -13.97
C TRP A 313 -13.80 -1.87 -13.24
N PHE A 314 -14.68 -0.88 -13.06
CA PHE A 314 -15.97 -0.99 -12.39
C PHE A 314 -17.16 -1.17 -13.35
N ASP A 315 -16.93 -1.05 -14.66
CA ASP A 315 -17.93 -1.24 -15.75
C ASP A 315 -17.72 -2.60 -16.46
#